data_AF-A0A7J8FNJ7-F1
#
_entry.id   AF-A0A7J8FNJ7-F1
#
_cell.length_a   1.000
_cell.length_b   1.000
_cell.length_c   1.000
_cell.angle_alpha   90.00
_cell.angle_beta   90.00
_cell.angle_gamma   90.00
#
_symmetry.space_group_name_H-M   'P 1'
#
loop_
_entity.id
_entity.type
_entity.pdbx_description
1 polymer ?
#
loop_
_entity_poly.entity_id
_entity_poly.type
_entity_poly.pdbx_seq_one_letter_code
_entity_poly.pdbx_strand_id
1 'polypeptide(L)'
;MFETAIVTYPSAWSQEMVSLLKKLLEPNPDQRFSHLSDLQSFPYMNDMNWDAVLQKRLPPGFTPSKGRLNCDPTFELEEMILESKPLHKKKKRLAKKEKEMRKCDSSETCLLQEHLESVQKEFIIFNREKVKRNFNTRQAPLASEQTKDPQEEDGQNNNLENGPHQDGGKLATGETRLSHLGNQTDGNRQEK
;
A
#
# COMPACT_ATOMS: atom_id res chain seq x y z
N MET A 1 -21.75 19.40 33.36
CA MET A 1 -21.87 18.05 33.93
C MET A 1 -21.93 17.10 32.75
N PHE A 2 -21.05 16.11 32.64
CA PHE A 2 -21.08 15.17 31.51
C PHE A 2 -22.07 14.05 31.78
N GLU A 3 -22.88 13.71 30.79
CA GLU A 3 -23.84 12.63 30.88
C GLU A 3 -23.16 11.31 30.49
N THR A 4 -22.97 10.42 31.47
CA THR A 4 -22.32 9.12 31.25
C THR A 4 -23.26 8.17 30.54
N ALA A 5 -23.27 8.20 29.21
CA ALA A 5 -24.02 7.26 28.40
C ALA A 5 -23.58 5.81 28.69
N ILE A 6 -24.53 4.93 29.00
CA ILE A 6 -24.27 3.52 29.24
C ILE A 6 -24.02 2.81 27.90
N VAL A 7 -22.86 2.19 27.75
CA VAL A 7 -22.54 1.39 26.56
C VAL A 7 -23.33 0.08 26.61
N THR A 8 -24.33 -0.05 25.73
CA THR A 8 -25.09 -1.30 25.54
C THR A 8 -24.26 -2.30 24.74
N TYR A 9 -24.04 -3.49 25.31
CA TYR A 9 -23.35 -4.60 24.64
C TYR A 9 -24.37 -5.61 24.09
N PRO A 10 -24.38 -5.90 22.77
CA PRO A 10 -25.28 -6.90 22.19
C PRO A 10 -25.11 -8.30 22.81
N SER A 11 -26.23 -8.97 23.09
CA SER A 11 -26.25 -10.34 23.65
C SER A 11 -25.69 -11.42 22.72
N ALA A 12 -25.46 -11.10 21.44
CA ALA A 12 -24.82 -11.97 20.46
C ALA A 12 -23.27 -11.94 20.52
N TRP A 13 -22.67 -11.11 21.37
CA TRP A 13 -21.21 -11.04 21.55
C TRP A 13 -20.73 -11.95 22.68
N SER A 14 -19.52 -12.50 22.54
CA SER A 14 -18.90 -13.31 23.59
C SER A 14 -18.56 -12.48 24.82
N GLN A 15 -18.57 -13.10 26.01
CA GLN A 15 -18.34 -12.40 27.27
C GLN A 15 -16.90 -11.89 27.38
N GLU A 16 -15.97 -12.58 26.74
CA GLU A 16 -14.55 -12.27 26.63
C GLU A 16 -14.33 -11.01 25.78
N MET A 17 -15.01 -10.89 24.64
CA MET A 17 -14.99 -9.68 23.79
C MET A 17 -15.64 -8.49 24.50
N VAL A 18 -16.79 -8.70 25.14
CA VAL A 18 -17.44 -7.66 25.97
C VAL A 18 -16.54 -7.20 27.12
N SER A 19 -15.77 -8.12 27.72
CA SER A 19 -14.85 -7.80 28.81
C SER A 19 -13.60 -7.04 28.33
N LEU A 20 -13.06 -7.36 27.15
CA LEU A 20 -12.00 -6.55 26.53
C LEU A 20 -12.49 -5.14 26.20
N LEU A 21 -13.68 -5.02 25.58
CA LEU A 21 -14.24 -3.71 25.24
C LEU A 21 -14.46 -2.84 26.48
N LYS A 22 -14.95 -3.41 27.58
CA LYS A 22 -15.05 -2.68 28.87
C LYS A 22 -13.70 -2.16 29.35
N LYS A 23 -12.61 -2.92 29.18
CA LYS A 23 -11.24 -2.49 29.55
C LYS A 23 -10.61 -1.46 28.62
N LEU A 24 -11.04 -1.40 27.35
CA LEU A 24 -10.63 -0.37 26.40
C LEU A 24 -11.48 0.91 26.50
N LEU A 25 -12.75 0.80 26.91
CA LEU A 25 -13.70 1.91 27.04
C LEU A 25 -13.88 2.42 28.48
N GLU A 26 -13.09 1.89 29.43
CA GLU A 26 -13.09 2.27 30.84
C GLU A 26 -12.95 3.80 31.00
N PRO A 27 -13.92 4.53 31.57
CA PRO A 27 -13.86 5.99 31.67
C PRO A 27 -12.64 6.51 32.43
N ASN A 28 -12.19 5.81 33.48
CA ASN A 28 -10.98 6.18 34.21
C ASN A 28 -9.70 5.77 33.43
N PRO A 29 -8.84 6.72 32.99
CA PRO A 29 -7.60 6.36 32.29
C PRO A 29 -6.68 5.46 33.10
N ASP A 30 -6.66 5.59 34.44
CA ASP A 30 -5.79 4.80 35.33
C ASP A 30 -6.22 3.32 35.45
N GLN A 31 -7.42 2.98 34.95
CA GLN A 31 -7.98 1.62 34.94
C GLN A 31 -8.19 1.05 33.53
N ARG A 32 -7.98 1.88 32.50
CA ARG A 32 -8.08 1.54 31.08
C ARG A 32 -6.80 0.85 30.61
N PHE A 33 -6.95 -0.14 29.73
CA PHE A 33 -5.81 -0.71 29.03
C PHE A 33 -5.11 0.35 28.18
N SER A 34 -3.80 0.49 28.38
CA SER A 34 -2.98 1.55 27.80
C SER A 34 -1.61 1.05 27.30
N HIS A 35 -1.24 -0.19 27.64
CA HIS A 35 -0.01 -0.84 27.21
C HIS A 35 -0.29 -2.16 26.48
N LEU A 36 0.64 -2.58 25.62
CA LEU A 36 0.55 -3.86 24.90
C LEU A 36 0.53 -5.07 25.85
N SER A 37 1.21 -4.97 26.99
CA SER A 37 1.19 -5.95 28.08
C SER A 37 -0.23 -6.27 28.58
N ASP A 38 -1.11 -5.28 28.58
CA ASP A 38 -2.46 -5.39 29.13
C ASP A 38 -3.31 -6.26 28.21
N LEU A 39 -3.13 -6.13 26.89
CA LEU A 39 -3.74 -7.01 25.89
C LEU A 39 -3.07 -8.39 25.85
N GLN A 40 -1.74 -8.45 25.95
CA GLN A 40 -0.97 -9.71 25.93
C GLN A 40 -1.27 -10.63 27.12
N SER A 41 -1.69 -10.08 28.25
CA SER A 41 -2.08 -10.83 29.46
C SER A 41 -3.60 -11.03 29.60
N PHE A 42 -4.40 -10.53 28.67
CA PHE A 42 -5.85 -10.62 28.76
C PHE A 42 -6.39 -11.93 28.15
N PRO A 43 -7.27 -12.70 28.83
CA PRO A 43 -7.65 -14.05 28.40
C PRO A 43 -8.21 -14.20 26.99
N TYR A 44 -8.86 -13.16 26.44
CA TYR A 44 -9.39 -13.15 25.06
C TYR A 44 -8.29 -13.15 23.97
N MET A 45 -7.04 -12.89 24.34
CA MET A 45 -5.89 -12.81 23.43
C MET A 45 -4.86 -13.95 23.66
N ASN A 46 -5.19 -14.95 24.49
CA ASN A 46 -4.27 -16.03 24.86
C ASN A 46 -3.84 -16.92 23.68
N ASP A 47 -4.59 -16.93 22.57
CA ASP A 47 -4.30 -17.65 21.34
C ASP A 47 -3.48 -16.82 20.33
N MET A 48 -3.29 -15.53 20.58
CA MET A 48 -2.58 -14.62 19.67
C MET A 48 -1.06 -14.84 19.71
N ASN A 49 -0.50 -15.31 18.60
CA ASN A 49 0.95 -15.33 18.39
C ASN A 49 1.43 -13.92 18.00
N TRP A 50 1.88 -13.15 18.99
CA TRP A 50 2.29 -11.76 18.83
C TRP A 50 3.51 -11.55 17.91
N ASP A 51 4.43 -12.52 17.84
CA ASP A 51 5.51 -12.51 16.85
C ASP A 51 4.97 -12.65 15.42
N ALA A 52 3.99 -13.54 15.21
CA ALA A 52 3.31 -13.69 13.92
C ALA A 52 2.48 -12.47 13.54
N VAL A 53 1.89 -11.75 14.52
CA VAL A 53 1.26 -10.43 14.29
C VAL A 53 2.31 -9.43 13.78
N LEU A 54 3.40 -9.24 14.53
CA LEU A 54 4.46 -8.28 14.20
C LEU A 54 5.11 -8.57 12.83
N GLN A 55 5.30 -9.85 12.52
CA GLN A 55 5.89 -10.33 11.26
C GLN A 55 4.87 -10.42 10.11
N LYS A 56 3.60 -10.01 10.32
CA LYS A 56 2.50 -10.06 9.35
C LYS A 56 2.25 -11.45 8.76
N ARG A 57 2.42 -12.48 9.58
CA ARG A 57 2.24 -13.91 9.23
C ARG A 57 0.84 -14.45 9.50
N LEU A 58 0.04 -13.76 10.32
CA LEU A 58 -1.38 -14.09 10.46
C LEU A 58 -2.14 -13.63 9.20
N PRO A 59 -2.88 -14.52 8.51
CA PRO A 59 -3.69 -14.11 7.36
C PRO A 59 -4.88 -13.26 7.83
N PRO A 60 -5.25 -12.19 7.12
CA PRO A 60 -6.43 -11.41 7.46
C PRO A 60 -7.71 -12.21 7.13
N GLY A 61 -8.72 -12.11 7.99
CA GLY A 61 -10.02 -12.78 7.79
C GLY A 61 -10.81 -12.31 6.55
N PHE A 62 -10.36 -11.24 5.89
CA PHE A 62 -10.87 -10.77 4.61
C PHE A 62 -9.72 -10.23 3.75
N THR A 63 -9.80 -10.44 2.44
CA THR A 63 -8.86 -9.88 1.45
C THR A 63 -9.67 -9.22 0.33
N PRO A 64 -9.51 -7.90 0.07
CA PRO A 64 -10.22 -7.21 -1.01
C PRO A 64 -9.94 -7.77 -2.40
N SER A 65 -10.90 -7.60 -3.32
CA SER A 65 -10.79 -8.03 -4.72
C SER A 65 -9.73 -7.20 -5.48
N LYS A 66 -8.63 -7.84 -5.91
CA LYS A 66 -7.52 -7.18 -6.60
C LYS A 66 -7.89 -6.45 -7.91
N GLY A 67 -8.99 -6.84 -8.56
CA GLY A 67 -9.43 -6.28 -9.85
C GLY A 67 -10.33 -5.04 -9.76
N ARG A 68 -10.53 -4.45 -8.57
CA ARG A 68 -11.39 -3.28 -8.36
C ARG A 68 -10.76 -2.33 -7.35
N LEU A 69 -10.77 -1.02 -7.66
CA LEU A 69 -10.43 0.03 -6.70
C LEU A 69 -11.49 0.07 -5.57
N ASN A 70 -11.06 0.37 -4.36
CA ASN A 70 -11.92 0.36 -3.16
C ASN A 70 -12.41 1.76 -2.75
N CYS A 71 -12.01 2.78 -3.51
CA CYS A 71 -12.35 4.18 -3.30
C CYS A 71 -13.65 4.56 -4.03
N ASP A 72 -14.14 5.78 -3.79
CA ASP A 72 -15.20 6.39 -4.57
C ASP A 72 -14.58 7.13 -5.78
N PRO A 73 -14.94 6.78 -7.04
CA PRO A 73 -14.41 7.41 -8.25
C PRO A 73 -14.59 8.93 -8.32
N THR A 74 -15.54 9.50 -7.57
CA THR A 74 -15.76 10.94 -7.45
C THR A 74 -14.52 11.69 -6.94
N PHE A 75 -13.67 11.01 -6.16
CA PHE A 75 -12.45 11.59 -5.56
C PHE A 75 -11.15 11.10 -6.21
N GLU A 76 -11.19 10.09 -7.09
CA GLU A 76 -10.03 9.61 -7.86
C GLU A 76 -9.83 10.40 -9.18
N LEU A 77 -10.69 11.39 -9.45
CA LEU A 77 -10.67 12.17 -10.70
C LEU A 77 -9.33 12.86 -10.98
N GLU A 78 -8.58 13.28 -9.96
CA GLU A 78 -7.31 14.00 -10.15
C GLU A 78 -6.28 13.18 -10.95
N GLU A 79 -6.12 11.89 -10.66
CA GLU A 79 -5.21 11.00 -11.42
C GLU A 79 -5.75 10.65 -12.81
N MET A 80 -7.08 10.69 -13.00
CA MET A 80 -7.71 10.45 -14.31
C MET A 80 -7.67 11.66 -15.25
N ILE A 81 -7.62 12.90 -14.72
CA ILE A 81 -7.63 14.14 -15.52
C ILE A 81 -6.24 14.78 -15.70
N LEU A 82 -5.28 14.49 -14.82
CA LEU A 82 -3.88 14.87 -15.03
C LEU A 82 -3.15 13.89 -15.97
N GLU A 83 -3.49 13.93 -17.25
CA GLU A 83 -2.60 13.42 -18.29
C GLU A 83 -1.23 14.11 -18.16
N SER A 84 -0.18 13.34 -17.82
CA SER A 84 1.20 13.84 -17.68
C SER A 84 1.80 14.45 -18.97
N LYS A 85 1.07 14.39 -20.09
CA LYS A 85 1.37 15.00 -21.38
C LYS A 85 0.13 15.74 -21.91
N PRO A 86 -0.21 16.93 -21.39
CA PRO A 86 -1.40 17.67 -21.83
C PRO A 86 -1.40 17.88 -23.35
N LEU A 87 -2.55 17.56 -23.98
CA LEU A 87 -2.69 17.46 -25.44
C LEU A 87 -2.10 18.66 -26.20
N HIS A 88 -1.21 18.35 -27.15
CA HIS A 88 -0.29 19.26 -27.85
C HIS A 88 -0.82 20.67 -28.16
N LYS A 89 -0.48 21.65 -27.30
CA LYS A 89 -0.36 23.07 -27.70
C LYS A 89 1.12 23.40 -28.01
N LYS A 90 1.35 24.17 -29.08
CA LYS A 90 2.67 24.34 -29.71
C LYS A 90 3.74 24.86 -28.73
N LYS A 91 4.92 24.24 -28.77
CA LYS A 91 6.08 24.58 -27.92
C LYS A 91 6.52 26.04 -28.10
N LYS A 92 6.20 26.93 -27.15
CA LYS A 92 6.98 28.16 -26.89
C LYS A 92 7.65 28.03 -25.52
N ARG A 93 8.84 27.44 -25.48
CA ARG A 93 9.62 27.22 -24.25
C ARG A 93 10.06 28.57 -23.68
N LEU A 94 9.29 29.14 -22.76
CA LEU A 94 9.85 30.04 -21.75
C LEU A 94 10.73 29.18 -20.85
N ALA A 95 12.02 29.11 -21.19
CA ALA A 95 13.02 28.59 -20.28
C ALA A 95 13.04 29.51 -19.05
N LYS A 96 12.50 29.03 -17.92
CA LYS A 96 12.64 29.69 -16.62
C LYS A 96 14.10 29.55 -16.18
N LYS A 97 14.97 30.33 -16.82
CA LYS A 97 16.31 30.59 -16.30
C LYS A 97 16.12 31.15 -14.90
N GLU A 98 16.91 30.62 -13.98
CA GLU A 98 17.26 31.28 -12.74
C GLU A 98 17.98 32.58 -13.12
N LYS A 99 17.21 33.66 -13.26
CA LYS A 99 17.75 35.01 -13.27
C LYS A 99 18.12 35.34 -11.84
N GLU A 100 19.22 36.06 -11.67
CA GLU A 100 19.39 37.02 -10.57
C GLU A 100 18.28 38.07 -10.67
N MET A 101 17.08 37.73 -10.21
CA MET A 101 15.99 38.69 -10.11
C MET A 101 16.29 39.55 -8.89
N ARG A 102 16.53 40.84 -9.13
CA ARG A 102 16.98 41.75 -8.06
C ARG A 102 15.98 41.73 -6.90
N LYS A 103 16.54 41.67 -5.68
CA LYS A 103 16.03 42.31 -4.46
C LYS A 103 14.54 42.68 -4.48
N CYS A 104 13.71 41.82 -3.88
CA CYS A 104 12.49 42.14 -3.14
C CYS A 104 12.01 43.61 -3.25
N ASP A 105 10.91 43.83 -3.98
CA ASP A 105 10.25 45.13 -4.16
C ASP A 105 9.07 45.38 -3.18
N SER A 106 8.83 44.46 -2.22
CA SER A 106 7.94 44.71 -1.09
C SER A 106 8.37 43.94 0.17
N SER A 107 8.23 44.57 1.34
CA SER A 107 8.69 44.02 2.64
C SER A 107 8.20 42.60 2.91
N GLU A 108 6.94 42.29 2.56
CA GLU A 108 6.34 40.96 2.66
C GLU A 108 7.16 39.88 1.92
N THR A 109 7.70 40.21 0.74
CA THR A 109 8.51 39.26 -0.05
C THR A 109 9.92 39.08 0.51
N CYS A 110 10.48 40.08 1.19
CA CYS A 110 11.74 39.95 1.93
C CYS A 110 11.53 39.03 3.15
N LEU A 111 10.52 39.32 3.97
CA LEU A 111 10.20 38.55 5.16
C LEU A 111 9.90 37.09 4.82
N LEU A 112 9.13 36.83 3.75
CA LEU A 112 8.89 35.46 3.27
C LEU A 112 10.19 34.76 2.86
N GLN A 113 11.10 35.45 2.16
CA GLN A 113 12.39 34.88 1.75
C GLN A 113 13.27 34.54 2.97
N GLU A 114 13.33 35.42 3.98
CA GLU A 114 14.07 35.17 5.23
C GLU A 114 13.52 33.95 5.99
N HIS A 115 12.20 33.77 6.04
CA HIS A 115 11.57 32.59 6.65
C HIS A 115 11.88 31.31 5.85
N LEU A 116 11.84 31.36 4.51
CA LEU A 116 12.20 30.22 3.66
C LEU A 116 13.68 29.82 3.81
N GLU A 117 14.59 30.79 3.93
CA GLU A 117 16.01 30.55 4.18
C GLU A 117 16.24 29.95 5.58
N SER A 118 15.51 30.40 6.61
CA SER A 118 15.57 29.79 7.95
C SER A 118 15.09 28.34 7.93
N VAL A 119 13.97 28.04 7.25
CA VAL A 119 13.48 26.67 7.07
C VAL A 119 14.50 25.81 6.32
N GLN A 120 15.08 26.32 5.21
CA GLN A 120 16.10 25.58 4.45
C GLN A 120 17.37 25.30 5.27
N LYS A 121 17.76 26.22 6.16
CA LYS A 121 18.92 26.10 7.04
C LYS A 121 18.70 25.10 8.19
N GLU A 122 17.49 25.04 8.74
CA GLU A 122 17.17 24.21 9.90
C GLU A 122 16.64 22.81 9.53
N PHE A 123 16.26 22.58 8.27
CA PHE A 123 15.72 21.30 7.82
C PHE A 123 16.76 20.16 7.82
N ILE A 124 16.60 19.22 8.77
CA ILE A 124 17.47 18.04 8.88
C ILE A 124 17.02 16.96 7.89
N ILE A 125 17.84 16.69 6.86
CA ILE A 125 17.59 15.63 5.87
C ILE A 125 17.76 14.24 6.50
N PHE A 126 16.66 13.66 7.00
CA PHE A 126 16.62 12.26 7.41
C PHE A 126 16.60 11.31 6.19
N ASN A 127 17.41 10.25 6.22
CA ASN A 127 17.40 9.21 5.19
C ASN A 127 17.59 7.83 5.82
N ARG A 128 16.49 7.08 5.93
CA ARG A 128 16.43 5.75 6.56
C ARG A 128 17.45 4.76 5.98
N GLU A 129 17.65 4.77 4.66
CA GLU A 129 18.54 3.80 4.01
C GLU A 129 20.03 4.17 4.16
N LYS A 130 20.38 5.45 4.35
CA LYS A 130 21.71 5.84 4.85
C LYS A 130 21.92 5.34 6.29
N VAL A 131 20.94 5.51 7.18
CA VAL A 131 21.01 5.01 8.57
C VAL A 131 21.17 3.49 8.60
N LYS A 132 20.36 2.75 7.84
CA LYS A 132 20.43 1.28 7.72
C LYS A 132 21.79 0.81 7.21
N ARG A 133 22.33 1.43 6.16
CA ARG A 133 23.68 1.10 5.67
C ARG A 133 24.76 1.36 6.72
N ASN A 134 24.74 2.53 7.37
CA ASN A 134 25.70 2.87 8.42
C ASN A 134 25.63 1.92 9.63
N PHE A 135 24.43 1.43 9.98
CA PHE A 135 24.24 0.41 11.02
C PHE A 135 24.90 -0.91 10.64
N ASN A 136 24.60 -1.44 9.45
CA ASN A 136 25.19 -2.67 8.94
C ASN A 136 26.73 -2.58 8.85
N THR A 137 27.26 -1.48 8.32
CA THR A 137 28.73 -1.26 8.22
C THR A 137 29.41 -1.22 9.59
N ARG A 138 28.73 -0.72 10.64
CA ARG A 138 29.26 -0.75 12.02
C ARG A 138 29.25 -2.13 12.67
N GLN A 139 28.44 -3.07 12.17
CA GLN A 139 28.41 -4.46 12.65
C GLN A 139 29.35 -5.41 11.90
N ALA A 140 29.94 -4.97 10.77
CA ALA A 140 30.79 -5.80 9.93
C ALA A 140 32.09 -6.38 10.57
N PRO A 141 32.83 -5.70 11.48
CA PRO A 141 34.18 -6.12 11.84
C PRO A 141 34.26 -7.25 12.90
N LEU A 142 33.24 -8.11 13.01
CA LEU A 142 33.22 -9.28 13.91
C LEU A 142 32.91 -10.62 13.21
N ALA A 143 32.77 -10.65 11.88
CA ALA A 143 32.39 -11.85 11.13
C ALA A 143 33.19 -11.98 9.82
N SER A 144 34.52 -11.91 9.87
CA SER A 144 35.38 -12.01 8.68
C SER A 144 36.77 -12.58 8.98
N GLU A 145 36.83 -13.84 9.38
CA GLU A 145 38.02 -14.68 9.21
C GLU A 145 37.67 -15.81 8.21
N GLN A 146 38.30 -15.78 7.04
CA GLN A 146 38.27 -16.82 5.99
C GLN A 146 36.91 -16.98 5.27
N THR A 147 36.83 -17.22 3.95
CA THR A 147 37.85 -17.44 2.90
C THR A 147 37.72 -16.43 1.74
N LYS A 148 38.73 -16.37 0.85
CA LYS A 148 38.67 -15.69 -0.45
C LYS A 148 38.32 -16.68 -1.55
N ASP A 149 37.60 -16.23 -2.59
CA ASP A 149 38.12 -16.10 -3.96
C ASP A 149 37.12 -15.34 -4.88
N PRO A 150 37.49 -14.87 -6.09
CA PRO A 150 37.00 -13.56 -6.57
C PRO A 150 36.29 -13.53 -7.95
N GLN A 151 35.74 -12.34 -8.27
CA GLN A 151 35.18 -11.89 -9.56
C GLN A 151 33.80 -12.51 -9.92
N GLU A 152 32.94 -11.88 -10.72
CA GLU A 152 33.10 -10.74 -11.65
C GLU A 152 32.15 -9.54 -11.39
N GLU A 153 32.44 -8.38 -12.01
CA GLU A 153 31.49 -7.28 -12.25
C GLU A 153 30.58 -7.66 -13.45
N ASP A 154 29.33 -7.23 -13.56
CA ASP A 154 28.93 -5.86 -13.93
C ASP A 154 27.46 -5.60 -13.56
N GLY A 155 27.05 -4.34 -13.54
CA GLY A 155 25.66 -3.93 -13.31
C GLY A 155 25.04 -3.28 -14.53
N GLN A 156 23.82 -3.69 -14.89
CA GLN A 156 22.89 -2.79 -15.58
C GLN A 156 21.42 -3.14 -15.42
N ASN A 157 20.62 -2.09 -15.35
CA ASN A 157 19.18 -2.08 -15.52
C ASN A 157 18.84 -2.05 -17.02
N ASN A 158 17.68 -2.62 -17.41
CA ASN A 158 16.58 -1.84 -18.00
C ASN A 158 15.37 -2.72 -18.39
N ASN A 159 14.27 -2.04 -18.72
CA ASN A 159 13.07 -2.62 -19.32
C ASN A 159 13.38 -3.40 -20.59
N LEU A 160 12.56 -4.42 -20.88
CA LEU A 160 12.35 -4.92 -22.22
C LEU A 160 10.86 -4.79 -22.58
N GLU A 161 10.56 -4.09 -23.67
CA GLU A 161 9.21 -3.95 -24.22
C GLU A 161 9.24 -4.38 -25.69
N ASN A 162 8.27 -5.20 -26.11
CA ASN A 162 7.91 -5.58 -27.49
C ASN A 162 9.00 -6.17 -28.42
N GLY A 163 8.83 -7.43 -28.81
CA GLY A 163 9.52 -8.05 -29.96
C GLY A 163 8.70 -8.02 -31.26
N PRO A 164 9.15 -8.68 -32.35
CA PRO A 164 8.45 -8.75 -33.63
C PRO A 164 7.80 -10.12 -33.97
N HIS A 165 7.01 -10.14 -35.05
CA HIS A 165 6.18 -11.24 -35.58
C HIS A 165 6.37 -11.24 -37.12
N GLN A 166 6.26 -12.32 -37.92
CA GLN A 166 5.65 -13.66 -37.80
C GLN A 166 6.68 -14.76 -38.25
N ASP A 167 6.40 -16.07 -38.43
CA ASP A 167 5.20 -16.93 -38.29
C ASP A 167 5.65 -18.28 -37.64
N GLY A 168 5.37 -19.55 -38.03
CA GLY A 168 4.49 -20.14 -39.05
C GLY A 168 4.70 -21.65 -39.25
N GLY A 169 3.62 -22.45 -39.32
CA GLY A 169 3.67 -23.90 -39.56
C GLY A 169 2.36 -24.62 -39.17
N LYS A 170 1.85 -25.52 -40.02
CA LYS A 170 0.51 -26.16 -39.89
C LYS A 170 0.57 -27.67 -40.14
N LEU A 171 -0.59 -28.36 -40.00
CA LEU A 171 -0.88 -29.80 -40.21
C LEU A 171 -0.57 -30.74 -39.02
N ALA A 172 -1.40 -31.75 -38.70
CA ALA A 172 -2.82 -31.98 -39.08
C ALA A 172 -3.58 -32.95 -38.13
N THR A 173 -4.92 -32.77 -38.07
CA THR A 173 -6.02 -33.77 -37.94
C THR A 173 -5.94 -34.97 -36.98
N GLY A 174 -7.00 -35.16 -36.18
CA GLY A 174 -7.28 -36.38 -35.42
C GLY A 174 -8.72 -36.44 -34.87
N GLU A 175 -9.73 -36.45 -35.74
CA GLU A 175 -11.15 -36.58 -35.33
C GLU A 175 -11.59 -38.04 -35.18
N THR A 176 -12.47 -38.33 -34.19
CA THR A 176 -13.29 -39.56 -34.18
C THR A 176 -14.73 -39.30 -33.71
N ARG A 177 -15.55 -38.85 -34.67
CA ARG A 177 -16.92 -39.28 -35.01
C ARG A 177 -17.99 -39.56 -33.91
N LEU A 178 -19.17 -38.98 -34.17
CA LEU A 178 -20.48 -39.25 -33.56
C LEU A 178 -20.87 -40.73 -33.41
N SER A 179 -21.72 -41.00 -32.41
CA SER A 179 -22.91 -41.85 -32.55
C SER A 179 -24.17 -41.00 -32.29
N HIS A 180 -25.32 -41.38 -32.85
CA HIS A 180 -26.51 -40.51 -32.92
C HIS A 180 -27.80 -41.33 -32.75
N LEU A 181 -28.56 -41.04 -31.69
CA LEU A 181 -29.92 -41.48 -31.38
C LEU A 181 -30.46 -40.49 -30.33
N GLY A 182 -31.59 -39.81 -30.46
CA GLY A 182 -32.59 -39.87 -31.53
C GLY A 182 -33.90 -40.45 -31.03
N ASN A 183 -34.73 -39.61 -30.41
CA ASN A 183 -36.19 -39.72 -30.50
C ASN A 183 -36.86 -38.38 -30.13
N GLN A 184 -38.07 -38.20 -30.65
CA GLN A 184 -38.83 -36.96 -30.69
C GLN A 184 -40.28 -37.24 -30.31
N THR A 185 -40.88 -36.40 -29.49
CA THR A 185 -42.33 -36.41 -29.20
C THR A 185 -42.85 -34.98 -29.04
N ASP A 186 -43.91 -34.66 -29.76
CA ASP A 186 -44.56 -33.35 -29.78
C ASP A 186 -45.38 -33.05 -28.50
N GLY A 187 -45.73 -31.77 -28.27
CA GLY A 187 -46.41 -31.34 -27.02
C GLY A 187 -46.99 -29.91 -27.07
N ASN A 188 -47.62 -29.55 -28.19
CA ASN A 188 -48.15 -28.22 -28.50
C ASN A 188 -49.24 -27.71 -27.52
N ARG A 189 -49.34 -26.37 -27.36
CA ARG A 189 -50.51 -25.59 -26.83
C ARG A 189 -50.81 -25.69 -25.31
N GLN A 190 -51.51 -24.75 -24.65
CA GLN A 190 -52.20 -23.52 -25.11
C GLN A 190 -52.20 -22.38 -24.05
N GLU A 191 -52.69 -21.20 -24.44
CA GLU A 191 -52.89 -19.96 -23.67
C GLU A 191 -53.73 -20.12 -22.38
N LYS A 192 -53.35 -19.41 -21.30
CA LYS A 192 -54.05 -18.18 -20.91
C LYS A 192 -53.25 -17.30 -19.94
#